data_AF-A0A3C0N9W4-F1
#
_entry.id   AF-A0A3C0N9W4-F1
#
_cell.length_a   1.000
_cell.length_b   1.000
_cell.length_c   1.000
_cell.angle_alpha   90.00
_cell.angle_beta   90.00
_cell.angle_gamma   90.00
#
_symmetry.space_group_name_H-M   'P 1'
#
loop_
_entity.id
_entity.type
_entity.pdbx_description
1 polymer ?
#
loop_
_entity_poly.entity_id
_entity_poly.type
_entity_poly.pdbx_seq_one_letter_code
_entity_poly.pdbx_strand_id
1 'polypeptide(L)'
;LKLRKEVEQLRLEVKEGFIDLKQALKNQGTEIRELIEQVAADIEFRNHRTILVRAYGLFIQALHRFRSAMQIQDAQRRNAEIDGARGMLFQALADYDNRELLSATCSAGQLRRLECAWAIEQAIIATYQVQKESVAVSDRLSHLQAKIRQDALDIVDCCETQDELDFLFPELTRIHAHDLPVLESWQNQVDWVRELPPLELKLLESTDFKNSEFTANPELAADSIPDEQLRYETLQQKSHFYSLRDQLALMIEPELREDWESYVSQQAAQSGYKTLVSSNLQQASNLTVANLYWYFKVRDESEKESEDESDGLQ
;
A
#
# COMPACT_ATOMS: atom_id res chain seq x y z
N LEU A 1 0.31 -27.18 -44.94
CA LEU A 1 1.22 -28.35 -45.01
C LEU A 1 1.48 -29.01 -43.64
N LYS A 2 1.54 -28.26 -42.52
CA LYS A 2 1.61 -28.83 -41.15
C LYS A 2 0.42 -29.72 -40.77
N LEU A 3 -0.81 -29.25 -41.02
CA LEU A 3 -2.05 -30.04 -40.80
C LEU A 3 -2.09 -31.39 -41.54
N ARG A 4 -1.45 -31.50 -42.72
CA ARG A 4 -1.38 -32.78 -43.45
C ARG A 4 -0.44 -33.79 -42.80
N LYS A 5 0.63 -33.31 -42.12
CA LYS A 5 1.59 -34.18 -41.44
C LYS A 5 1.10 -34.65 -40.08
N GLU A 6 0.34 -33.83 -39.36
CA GLU A 6 -0.26 -34.23 -38.08
C GLU A 6 -1.39 -35.26 -38.26
N VAL A 7 -2.11 -35.20 -39.39
CA VAL A 7 -3.12 -36.21 -39.77
C VAL A 7 -2.49 -37.56 -40.14
N GLU A 8 -1.24 -37.61 -40.60
CA GLU A 8 -0.50 -38.86 -40.83
C GLU A 8 0.01 -39.51 -39.54
N GLN A 9 0.33 -38.71 -38.51
CA GLN A 9 0.82 -39.20 -37.22
C GLN A 9 -0.31 -39.64 -36.27
N LEU A 10 -1.50 -39.05 -36.40
CA LEU A 10 -2.68 -39.50 -35.67
C LEU A 10 -3.33 -40.66 -36.44
N ARG A 11 -3.15 -41.90 -35.95
CA ARG A 11 -3.95 -43.06 -36.35
C ARG A 11 -5.43 -42.83 -36.01
N LEU A 12 -6.11 -42.03 -36.83
CA LEU A 12 -7.54 -41.80 -36.74
C LEU A 12 -8.24 -42.93 -37.48
N GLU A 13 -8.98 -43.77 -36.75
CA GLU A 13 -9.83 -44.79 -37.36
C GLU A 13 -10.96 -44.11 -38.14
N VAL A 14 -10.86 -44.14 -39.47
CA VAL A 14 -11.94 -43.71 -40.37
C VAL A 14 -13.03 -44.78 -40.34
N LYS A 15 -14.12 -44.52 -39.60
CA LYS A 15 -15.37 -45.28 -39.74
C LYS A 15 -16.29 -44.56 -40.71
N GLU A 16 -16.69 -45.25 -41.77
CA GLU A 16 -17.72 -44.84 -42.74
C GLU A 16 -17.56 -43.43 -43.35
N GLY A 17 -16.31 -43.03 -43.64
CA GLY A 17 -16.04 -41.84 -44.45
C GLY A 17 -16.25 -40.48 -43.77
N PHE A 18 -16.55 -40.45 -42.46
CA PHE A 18 -16.60 -39.22 -41.67
C PHE A 18 -15.54 -39.26 -40.57
N ILE A 19 -14.72 -38.19 -40.50
CA ILE A 19 -13.79 -37.96 -39.39
C ILE A 19 -14.62 -37.51 -38.20
N ASP A 20 -14.49 -38.18 -37.06
CA ASP A 20 -15.09 -37.73 -35.80
C ASP A 20 -14.35 -36.49 -35.27
N LEU A 21 -14.68 -35.34 -35.86
CA LEU A 21 -14.15 -34.02 -35.53
C LEU A 21 -14.31 -33.69 -34.04
N LYS A 22 -15.26 -34.30 -33.32
CA LYS A 22 -15.44 -34.07 -31.88
C LYS A 22 -14.26 -34.57 -31.04
N GLN A 23 -13.59 -35.65 -31.43
CA GLN A 23 -12.39 -36.11 -30.71
C GLN A 23 -11.15 -35.29 -31.09
N ALA A 24 -11.02 -34.88 -32.36
CA ALA A 24 -9.91 -34.04 -32.81
C ALA A 24 -9.97 -32.61 -32.23
N LEU A 25 -11.17 -32.03 -32.10
CA LEU A 25 -11.39 -30.72 -31.48
C LEU A 25 -11.42 -30.75 -29.95
N LYS A 26 -11.55 -31.93 -29.32
CA LYS A 26 -11.60 -32.04 -27.84
C LYS A 26 -10.31 -31.60 -27.18
N ASN A 27 -9.17 -31.88 -27.83
CA ASN A 27 -7.83 -31.50 -27.35
C ASN A 27 -7.45 -30.06 -27.79
N GLN A 28 -7.99 -29.58 -28.91
CA GLN A 28 -7.80 -28.19 -29.34
C GLN A 28 -8.70 -27.21 -28.58
N GLY A 29 -9.82 -27.67 -28.02
CA GLY A 29 -10.75 -26.82 -27.27
C GLY A 29 -10.17 -26.29 -25.95
N THR A 30 -9.29 -27.05 -25.29
CA THR A 30 -8.55 -26.61 -24.11
C THR A 30 -7.43 -25.63 -24.49
N GLU A 31 -6.63 -25.95 -25.51
CA GLU A 31 -5.57 -25.07 -26.01
C GLU A 31 -6.11 -23.73 -26.54
N ILE A 32 -7.26 -23.74 -27.22
CA ILE A 32 -7.93 -22.52 -27.70
C ILE A 32 -8.49 -21.70 -26.52
N ARG A 33 -9.02 -22.34 -25.47
CA ARG A 33 -9.47 -21.64 -24.26
C ARG A 33 -8.30 -21.01 -23.52
N GLU A 34 -7.22 -21.76 -23.30
CA GLU A 34 -5.98 -21.25 -22.69
C GLU A 34 -5.39 -20.08 -23.51
N LEU A 35 -5.39 -20.18 -24.84
CA LEU A 35 -4.94 -19.08 -25.70
C LEU A 35 -5.86 -17.85 -25.60
N ILE A 36 -7.17 -18.04 -25.55
CA ILE A 36 -8.13 -16.94 -25.37
C ILE A 36 -7.95 -16.27 -24.00
N GLU A 37 -7.76 -17.05 -22.94
CA GLU A 37 -7.49 -16.55 -21.58
C GLU A 37 -6.17 -15.78 -21.54
N GLN A 38 -5.10 -16.30 -22.16
CA GLN A 38 -3.82 -15.60 -22.29
C GLN A 38 -3.94 -14.29 -23.07
N VAL A 39 -4.69 -14.29 -24.18
CA VAL A 39 -4.91 -13.07 -24.97
C VAL A 39 -5.75 -12.07 -24.20
N ALA A 40 -6.78 -12.50 -23.45
CA ALA A 40 -7.58 -11.63 -22.60
C ALA A 40 -6.72 -10.97 -21.51
N ALA A 41 -5.90 -11.75 -20.79
CA ALA A 41 -4.98 -11.23 -19.78
C ALA A 41 -3.95 -10.25 -20.37
N ASP A 42 -3.42 -10.52 -21.56
CA ASP A 42 -2.50 -9.63 -22.28
C ASP A 42 -3.18 -8.32 -22.73
N ILE A 43 -4.45 -8.37 -23.12
CA ILE A 43 -5.25 -7.18 -23.44
C ILE A 43 -5.48 -6.33 -22.19
N GLU A 44 -5.90 -6.95 -21.07
CA GLU A 44 -6.11 -6.25 -19.79
C GLU A 44 -4.82 -5.59 -19.30
N PHE A 45 -3.70 -6.33 -19.30
CA PHE A 45 -2.40 -5.80 -18.95
C PHE A 45 -2.01 -4.60 -19.81
N ARG A 46 -2.17 -4.69 -21.14
CA ARG A 46 -1.87 -3.58 -22.05
C ARG A 46 -2.78 -2.39 -21.83
N ASN A 47 -4.05 -2.62 -21.53
CA ASN A 47 -5.00 -1.56 -21.22
C ASN A 47 -4.57 -0.83 -19.93
N HIS A 48 -4.30 -1.57 -18.86
CA HIS A 48 -3.82 -1.02 -17.59
C HIS A 48 -2.53 -0.22 -17.78
N ARG A 49 -1.56 -0.77 -18.51
CA ARG A 49 -0.32 -0.07 -18.84
C ARG A 49 -0.57 1.23 -19.61
N THR A 50 -1.50 1.22 -20.56
CA THR A 50 -1.83 2.40 -21.37
C THR A 50 -2.43 3.51 -20.50
N ILE A 51 -3.34 3.15 -19.58
CA ILE A 51 -3.92 4.08 -18.61
C ILE A 51 -2.82 4.70 -17.74
N LEU A 52 -1.94 3.89 -17.16
CA LEU A 52 -0.87 4.37 -16.29
C LEU A 52 0.17 5.23 -17.03
N VAL A 53 0.56 4.87 -18.25
CA VAL A 53 1.47 5.70 -19.07
C VAL A 53 0.84 7.07 -19.36
N ARG A 54 -0.47 7.11 -19.63
CA ARG A 54 -1.20 8.37 -19.83
C ARG A 54 -1.23 9.19 -18.55
N ALA A 55 -1.57 8.59 -17.42
CA ALA A 55 -1.61 9.24 -16.12
C ALA A 55 -0.25 9.83 -15.73
N TYR A 56 0.83 9.07 -15.92
CA TYR A 56 2.20 9.55 -15.75
C TYR A 56 2.52 10.75 -16.66
N GLY A 57 2.11 10.68 -17.93
CA GLY A 57 2.25 11.80 -18.87
C GLY A 57 1.53 13.06 -18.40
N LEU A 58 0.32 12.93 -17.85
CA LEU A 58 -0.43 14.04 -17.26
C LEU A 58 0.27 14.62 -16.03
N PHE A 59 0.78 13.75 -15.14
CA PHE A 59 1.54 14.17 -13.96
C PHE A 59 2.77 14.99 -14.34
N ILE A 60 3.58 14.52 -15.28
CA ILE A 60 4.78 15.25 -15.73
C ILE A 60 4.42 16.60 -16.36
N GLN A 61 3.38 16.65 -17.19
CA GLN A 61 2.90 17.91 -17.76
C GLN A 61 2.40 18.89 -16.68
N ALA A 62 1.70 18.38 -15.67
CA ALA A 62 1.25 19.18 -14.53
C ALA A 62 2.44 19.79 -13.76
N LEU A 63 3.49 19.01 -13.49
CA LEU A 63 4.70 19.51 -12.84
C LEU A 63 5.42 20.57 -13.66
N HIS A 64 5.53 20.37 -14.99
CA HIS A 64 6.10 21.39 -15.87
C HIS A 64 5.30 22.68 -15.83
N ARG A 65 3.97 22.58 -15.92
CA ARG A 65 3.07 23.73 -15.85
C ARG A 65 3.17 24.46 -14.51
N PHE A 66 3.20 23.72 -13.41
CA PHE A 66 3.36 24.28 -12.07
C PHE A 66 4.70 25.01 -11.92
N ARG A 67 5.79 24.43 -12.43
CA ARG A 67 7.11 25.08 -12.43
C ARG A 67 7.11 26.37 -13.25
N SER A 68 6.47 26.38 -14.43
CA SER A 68 6.31 27.59 -15.23
C SER A 68 5.49 28.65 -14.51
N ALA A 69 4.41 28.26 -13.81
CA ALA A 69 3.61 29.18 -13.00
C ALA A 69 4.46 29.92 -11.95
N MET A 70 5.47 29.25 -11.39
CA MET A 70 6.39 29.85 -10.41
C MET A 70 7.31 30.94 -10.94
N GLN A 71 7.38 31.10 -12.26
CA GLN A 71 8.13 32.18 -12.90
C GLN A 71 7.24 33.37 -13.28
N ILE A 72 5.91 33.24 -13.13
CA ILE A 72 4.95 34.28 -13.48
C ILE A 72 4.85 35.31 -12.35
N GLN A 73 5.11 36.57 -12.69
CA GLN A 73 5.01 37.69 -11.76
C GLN A 73 3.55 38.10 -11.48
N ASP A 74 2.72 38.08 -12.53
CA ASP A 74 1.30 38.41 -12.43
C ASP A 74 0.54 37.36 -11.59
N ALA A 75 0.00 37.78 -10.45
CA ALA A 75 -0.60 36.87 -9.47
C ALA A 75 -1.83 36.14 -10.04
N GLN A 76 -2.66 36.82 -10.85
CA GLN A 76 -3.87 36.22 -11.39
C GLN A 76 -3.55 35.13 -12.42
N ARG A 77 -2.64 35.41 -13.36
CA ARG A 77 -2.16 34.43 -14.35
C ARG A 77 -1.41 33.28 -13.68
N ARG A 78 -0.58 33.58 -12.68
CA ARG A 78 0.10 32.55 -11.88
C ARG A 78 -0.91 31.61 -11.26
N ASN A 79 -1.93 32.13 -10.57
CA ASN A 79 -2.93 31.29 -9.91
C ASN A 79 -3.73 30.47 -10.92
N ALA A 80 -4.11 31.04 -12.07
CA ALA A 80 -4.78 30.29 -13.13
C ALA A 80 -3.94 29.14 -13.69
N GLU A 81 -2.62 29.32 -13.83
CA GLU A 81 -1.70 28.25 -14.23
C GLU A 81 -1.54 27.17 -13.15
N ILE A 82 -1.49 27.57 -11.88
CA ILE A 82 -1.47 26.64 -10.74
C ILE A 82 -2.76 25.80 -10.70
N ASP A 83 -3.93 26.44 -10.85
CA ASP A 83 -5.22 25.74 -10.85
C ASP A 83 -5.32 24.77 -12.05
N GLY A 84 -4.81 25.19 -13.20
CA GLY A 84 -4.71 24.35 -14.39
C GLY A 84 -3.78 23.14 -14.19
N ALA A 85 -2.64 23.31 -13.51
CA ALA A 85 -1.76 22.21 -13.15
C ALA A 85 -2.44 21.26 -12.15
N ARG A 86 -3.10 21.81 -11.11
CA ARG A 86 -3.85 21.03 -10.12
C ARG A 86 -4.95 20.18 -10.76
N GLY A 87 -5.67 20.71 -11.75
CA GLY A 87 -6.67 19.94 -12.50
C GLY A 87 -6.09 18.71 -13.21
N MET A 88 -4.88 18.83 -13.76
CA MET A 88 -4.18 17.69 -14.38
C MET A 88 -3.69 16.68 -13.35
N LEU A 89 -3.25 17.14 -12.17
CA LEU A 89 -2.88 16.26 -11.05
C LEU A 89 -4.08 15.43 -10.58
N PHE A 90 -5.26 16.03 -10.42
CA PHE A 90 -6.48 15.29 -10.05
C PHE A 90 -6.87 14.24 -11.10
N GLN A 91 -6.67 14.52 -12.38
CA GLN A 91 -6.91 13.53 -13.44
C GLN A 91 -5.91 12.36 -13.35
N ALA A 92 -4.63 12.65 -13.16
CA ALA A 92 -3.63 11.60 -12.97
C ALA A 92 -3.92 10.77 -11.72
N LEU A 93 -4.29 11.41 -10.61
CA LEU A 93 -4.65 10.75 -9.36
C LEU A 93 -5.80 9.77 -9.54
N ALA A 94 -6.86 10.16 -10.26
CA ALA A 94 -8.02 9.29 -10.49
C ALA A 94 -7.65 7.99 -11.22
N ASP A 95 -6.66 8.03 -12.12
CA ASP A 95 -6.15 6.85 -12.80
C ASP A 95 -5.26 6.00 -11.86
N TYR A 96 -4.42 6.61 -11.03
CA TYR A 96 -3.55 5.90 -10.09
C TYR A 96 -4.30 5.28 -8.90
N ASP A 97 -5.32 5.96 -8.37
CA ASP A 97 -6.15 5.52 -7.23
C ASP A 97 -7.35 4.65 -7.65
N ASN A 98 -7.41 4.23 -8.92
CA ASN A 98 -8.50 3.40 -9.43
C ASN A 98 -8.43 1.98 -8.83
N ARG A 99 -9.43 1.65 -8.00
CA ARG A 99 -9.56 0.36 -7.31
C ARG A 99 -9.63 -0.86 -8.23
N GLU A 100 -10.33 -0.77 -9.37
CA GLU A 100 -10.44 -1.90 -10.31
C GLU A 100 -9.07 -2.26 -10.89
N LEU A 101 -8.28 -1.23 -11.19
CA LEU A 101 -6.94 -1.41 -11.71
C LEU A 101 -5.96 -1.86 -10.61
N LEU A 102 -6.21 -1.53 -9.34
CA LEU A 102 -5.41 -1.96 -8.19
C LEU A 102 -5.64 -3.45 -7.85
N SER A 103 -6.90 -3.88 -7.83
CA SER A 103 -7.27 -5.27 -7.50
C SER A 103 -6.71 -6.31 -8.48
N ALA A 104 -6.28 -5.89 -9.66
CA ALA A 104 -5.61 -6.75 -10.63
C ALA A 104 -4.11 -7.01 -10.33
N THR A 105 -3.58 -6.47 -9.23
CA THR A 105 -2.16 -6.57 -8.87
C THR A 105 -1.97 -7.18 -7.49
N CYS A 106 -0.81 -7.81 -7.28
CA CYS A 106 -0.39 -8.33 -5.98
C CYS A 106 -0.19 -7.18 -4.97
N SER A 107 -0.14 -7.50 -3.68
CA SER A 107 -0.11 -6.50 -2.61
C SER A 107 1.12 -5.58 -2.69
N ALA A 108 2.27 -6.12 -3.11
CA ALA A 108 3.47 -5.34 -3.41
C ALA A 108 3.27 -4.36 -4.59
N GLY A 109 2.57 -4.80 -5.64
CA GLY A 109 2.22 -3.97 -6.79
C GLY A 109 1.22 -2.86 -6.45
N GLN A 110 0.25 -3.17 -5.58
CA GLN A 110 -0.68 -2.19 -5.05
C GLN A 110 0.06 -1.11 -4.25
N LEU A 111 0.98 -1.49 -3.36
CA LEU A 111 1.78 -0.55 -2.59
C LEU A 111 2.55 0.44 -3.49
N ARG A 112 3.31 -0.06 -4.47
CA ARG A 112 4.09 0.80 -5.38
C ARG A 112 3.22 1.77 -6.18
N ARG A 113 2.00 1.38 -6.48
CA ARG A 113 1.04 2.23 -7.19
C ARG A 113 0.45 3.30 -6.26
N LEU A 114 0.12 2.92 -5.03
CA LEU A 114 -0.39 3.83 -4.02
C LEU A 114 0.66 4.86 -3.62
N GLU A 115 1.94 4.51 -3.54
CA GLU A 115 3.05 5.46 -3.39
C GLU A 115 3.02 6.56 -4.47
N CYS A 116 2.73 6.19 -5.72
CA CYS A 116 2.57 7.16 -6.81
C CYS A 116 1.33 8.05 -6.60
N ALA A 117 0.20 7.47 -6.17
CA ALA A 117 -1.00 8.23 -5.86
C ALA A 117 -0.76 9.24 -4.71
N TRP A 118 -0.09 8.81 -3.64
CA TRP A 118 0.28 9.66 -2.50
C TRP A 118 1.26 10.77 -2.91
N ALA A 119 2.20 10.50 -3.81
CA ALA A 119 3.10 11.52 -4.36
C ALA A 119 2.34 12.58 -5.19
N ILE A 120 1.35 12.15 -5.98
CA ILE A 120 0.47 13.08 -6.72
C ILE A 120 -0.35 13.93 -5.74
N GLU A 121 -0.85 13.34 -4.65
CA GLU A 121 -1.54 14.06 -3.58
C GLU A 121 -0.66 15.12 -2.91
N GLN A 122 0.59 14.78 -2.58
CA GLN A 122 1.55 15.76 -2.05
C GLN A 122 1.80 16.91 -3.04
N ALA A 123 1.88 16.62 -4.35
CA ALA A 123 2.00 17.66 -5.37
C ALA A 123 0.76 18.57 -5.41
N ILE A 124 -0.46 18.01 -5.24
CA ILE A 124 -1.70 18.78 -5.11
C ILE A 124 -1.63 19.69 -3.87
N ILE A 125 -1.21 19.17 -2.72
CA ILE A 125 -1.06 19.95 -1.48
C ILE A 125 -0.08 21.11 -1.68
N ALA A 126 1.06 20.86 -2.34
CA ALA A 126 2.04 21.90 -2.63
C ALA A 126 1.46 23.05 -3.48
N THR A 127 0.53 22.76 -4.40
CA THR A 127 -0.15 23.82 -5.16
C THR A 127 -0.98 24.75 -4.28
N TYR A 128 -1.67 24.22 -3.25
CA TYR A 128 -2.42 25.04 -2.29
C TYR A 128 -1.48 25.84 -1.39
N GLN A 129 -0.37 25.24 -0.97
CA GLN A 129 0.63 25.92 -0.14
C GLN A 129 1.23 27.13 -0.85
N VAL A 130 1.56 27.00 -2.13
CA VAL A 130 2.08 28.11 -2.94
C VAL A 130 1.05 29.24 -3.12
N GLN A 131 -0.23 28.91 -3.16
CA GLN A 131 -1.32 29.89 -3.17
C GLN A 131 -1.62 30.49 -1.78
N LYS A 132 -0.91 30.04 -0.74
CA LYS A 132 -1.09 30.45 0.67
C LYS A 132 -2.43 30.03 1.29
N GLU A 133 -3.02 28.95 0.77
CA GLU A 133 -4.29 28.39 1.27
C GLU A 133 -4.03 27.43 2.45
N SER A 134 -3.56 27.94 3.59
CA SER A 134 -3.10 27.11 4.72
C SER A 134 -4.16 26.17 5.30
N VAL A 135 -5.44 26.58 5.28
CA VAL A 135 -6.55 25.72 5.73
C VAL A 135 -6.70 24.50 4.83
N ALA A 136 -6.66 24.70 3.51
CA ALA A 136 -6.74 23.62 2.54
C ALA A 136 -5.51 22.70 2.63
N VAL A 137 -4.32 23.25 2.89
CA VAL A 137 -3.09 22.47 3.08
C VAL A 137 -3.22 21.54 4.30
N SER A 138 -3.62 22.08 5.45
CA SER A 138 -3.77 21.30 6.69
C SER A 138 -4.82 20.19 6.55
N ASP A 139 -5.99 20.50 5.98
CA ASP A 139 -7.06 19.54 5.72
C ASP A 139 -6.59 18.40 4.79
N ARG A 140 -5.94 18.74 3.67
CA ARG A 140 -5.44 17.75 2.72
C ARG A 140 -4.30 16.90 3.27
N LEU A 141 -3.44 17.45 4.13
CA LEU A 141 -2.40 16.68 4.83
C LEU A 141 -2.99 15.70 5.83
N SER A 142 -4.00 16.10 6.60
CA SER A 142 -4.74 15.20 7.49
C SER A 142 -5.39 14.07 6.69
N HIS A 143 -6.06 14.41 5.59
CA HIS A 143 -6.70 13.43 4.72
C HIS A 143 -5.68 12.45 4.12
N LEU A 144 -4.53 12.95 3.62
CA LEU A 144 -3.49 12.10 3.05
C LEU A 144 -2.92 11.13 4.09
N GLN A 145 -2.63 11.60 5.30
CA GLN A 145 -2.14 10.73 6.37
C GLN A 145 -3.16 9.64 6.74
N ALA A 146 -4.44 9.98 6.84
CA ALA A 146 -5.50 9.00 7.09
C ALA A 146 -5.61 8.00 5.93
N LYS A 147 -5.54 8.48 4.69
CA LYS A 147 -5.57 7.65 3.48
C LYS A 147 -4.38 6.68 3.43
N ILE A 148 -3.16 7.13 3.70
CA ILE A 148 -1.97 6.25 3.75
C ILE A 148 -2.16 5.13 4.77
N ARG A 149 -2.69 5.44 5.97
CA ARG A 149 -2.96 4.43 7.00
C ARG A 149 -4.00 3.41 6.53
N GLN A 150 -5.12 3.88 5.97
CA GLN A 150 -6.17 2.98 5.47
C GLN A 150 -5.68 2.12 4.30
N ASP A 151 -5.05 2.74 3.31
CA ASP A 151 -4.50 2.05 2.14
C ASP A 151 -3.46 0.99 2.60
N ALA A 152 -2.65 1.28 3.63
CA ALA A 152 -1.70 0.32 4.20
C ALA A 152 -2.39 -0.86 4.89
N LEU A 153 -3.49 -0.64 5.62
CA LEU A 153 -4.29 -1.73 6.21
C LEU A 153 -4.89 -2.61 5.11
N ASP A 154 -5.48 -2.00 4.08
CA ASP A 154 -6.07 -2.72 2.95
C ASP A 154 -5.00 -3.63 2.27
N ILE A 155 -3.76 -3.15 2.12
CA ILE A 155 -2.64 -3.93 1.56
C ILE A 155 -2.25 -5.09 2.49
N VAL A 156 -2.19 -4.85 3.81
CA VAL A 156 -1.84 -5.88 4.80
C VAL A 156 -2.89 -7.00 4.77
N ASP A 157 -4.17 -6.66 4.67
CA ASP A 157 -5.27 -7.63 4.58
C ASP A 157 -5.22 -8.46 3.29
N CYS A 158 -4.77 -7.86 2.19
CA CYS A 158 -4.57 -8.55 0.91
C CYS A 158 -3.28 -9.38 0.84
N CYS A 159 -2.41 -9.34 1.85
CA CYS A 159 -1.15 -10.08 1.84
C CYS A 159 -1.39 -11.58 2.11
N GLU A 160 -1.14 -12.41 1.11
CA GLU A 160 -1.39 -13.86 1.17
C GLU A 160 -0.12 -14.70 1.31
N THR A 161 1.04 -14.16 0.94
CA THR A 161 2.28 -14.93 0.84
C THR A 161 3.44 -14.34 1.63
N GLN A 162 4.35 -15.21 2.08
CA GLN A 162 5.57 -14.81 2.77
C GLN A 162 6.47 -13.92 1.88
N ASP A 163 6.57 -14.22 0.59
CA ASP A 163 7.37 -13.44 -0.37
C ASP A 163 6.84 -12.00 -0.51
N GLU A 164 5.51 -11.81 -0.48
CA GLU A 164 4.93 -10.48 -0.44
C GLU A 164 5.23 -9.78 0.88
N LEU A 165 5.12 -10.48 2.01
CA LEU A 165 5.40 -9.91 3.33
C LEU A 165 6.86 -9.50 3.48
N ASP A 166 7.79 -10.27 2.89
CA ASP A 166 9.22 -9.95 2.87
C ASP A 166 9.51 -8.60 2.19
N PHE A 167 8.69 -8.23 1.21
CA PHE A 167 8.73 -6.92 0.59
C PHE A 167 7.94 -5.86 1.37
N LEU A 168 6.71 -6.18 1.80
CA LEU A 168 5.78 -5.21 2.39
C LEU A 168 6.21 -4.77 3.79
N PHE A 169 6.74 -5.68 4.61
CA PHE A 169 7.00 -5.39 6.01
C PHE A 169 8.02 -4.26 6.20
N PRO A 170 9.21 -4.29 5.55
CA PRO A 170 10.18 -3.20 5.67
C PRO A 170 9.62 -1.88 5.12
N GLU A 171 8.94 -1.93 3.96
CA GLU A 171 8.40 -0.74 3.28
C GLU A 171 7.30 -0.06 4.10
N LEU A 172 6.32 -0.81 4.60
CA LEU A 172 5.24 -0.27 5.45
C LEU A 172 5.77 0.21 6.81
N THR A 173 6.78 -0.46 7.37
CA THR A 173 7.47 0.02 8.58
C THR A 173 8.14 1.37 8.32
N ARG A 174 8.79 1.53 7.18
CA ARG A 174 9.45 2.78 6.79
C ARG A 174 8.44 3.90 6.56
N ILE A 175 7.37 3.63 5.82
CA ILE A 175 6.27 4.60 5.58
C ILE A 175 5.70 5.08 6.92
N HIS A 176 5.46 4.16 7.85
CA HIS A 176 4.95 4.50 9.17
C HIS A 176 5.95 5.31 10.01
N ALA A 177 7.23 4.90 10.03
CA ALA A 177 8.23 5.49 10.92
C ALA A 177 8.88 6.78 10.37
N HIS A 178 8.82 7.01 9.06
CA HIS A 178 9.49 8.13 8.40
C HIS A 178 8.50 9.01 7.63
N ASP A 179 7.75 8.44 6.69
CA ASP A 179 6.96 9.25 5.77
C ASP A 179 5.76 9.91 6.45
N LEU A 180 5.02 9.16 7.27
CA LEU A 180 3.91 9.72 8.07
C LEU A 180 4.38 10.83 9.02
N PRO A 181 5.46 10.68 9.82
CA PRO A 181 6.02 11.76 10.62
C PRO A 181 6.46 12.99 9.82
N VAL A 182 6.97 12.83 8.60
CA VAL A 182 7.31 13.96 7.73
C VAL A 182 6.05 14.73 7.33
N LEU A 183 4.96 14.04 6.98
CA LEU A 183 3.67 14.68 6.66
C LEU A 183 3.06 15.36 7.89
N GLU A 184 3.15 14.74 9.07
CA GLU A 184 2.71 15.30 10.34
C GLU A 184 3.51 16.57 10.68
N SER A 185 4.84 16.54 10.52
CA SER A 185 5.71 17.71 10.71
C SER A 185 5.36 18.84 9.75
N TRP A 186 5.09 18.53 8.48
CA TRP A 186 4.62 19.50 7.50
C TRP A 186 3.29 20.13 7.91
N GLN A 187 2.33 19.33 8.37
CA GLN A 187 1.05 19.83 8.86
C GLN A 187 1.24 20.73 10.09
N ASN A 188 1.98 20.27 11.08
CA ASN A 188 2.27 21.01 12.32
C ASN A 188 2.93 22.36 12.01
N GLN A 189 3.84 22.40 11.03
CA GLN A 189 4.44 23.65 10.58
C GLN A 189 3.39 24.61 9.99
N VAL A 190 2.49 24.12 9.13
CA VAL A 190 1.44 24.93 8.51
C VAL A 190 0.46 25.46 9.55
N ASP A 191 0.05 24.61 10.49
CA ASP A 191 -0.87 24.97 11.57
C ASP A 191 -0.22 25.97 12.53
N TRP A 192 1.05 25.77 12.89
CA TRP A 192 1.81 26.72 13.70
C TRP A 192 1.90 28.09 13.04
N VAL A 193 2.28 28.16 11.75
CA VAL A 193 2.34 29.43 11.01
C VAL A 193 0.98 30.14 10.98
N ARG A 194 -0.12 29.38 10.90
CA ARG A 194 -1.48 29.92 10.91
C ARG A 194 -1.85 30.55 12.26
N GLU A 195 -1.35 30.01 13.36
CA GLU A 195 -1.66 30.46 14.73
C GLU A 195 -0.81 31.66 15.18
N LEU A 196 0.27 31.99 14.46
CA LEU A 196 1.17 33.08 14.83
C LEU A 196 0.51 34.46 14.76
N PRO A 197 0.78 35.33 15.75
CA PRO A 197 0.43 36.75 15.67
C PRO A 197 1.07 37.44 14.45
N PRO A 198 0.43 38.47 13.86
CA PRO A 198 0.97 39.19 12.70
C PRO A 198 2.35 39.82 12.93
N LEU A 199 2.69 40.15 14.18
CA LEU A 199 3.99 40.70 14.54
C LEU A 199 5.10 39.63 14.46
N GLU A 200 4.80 38.41 14.89
CA GLU A 200 5.72 37.27 14.86
C GLU A 200 5.89 36.73 13.44
N LEU A 201 4.82 36.75 12.63
CA LEU A 201 4.91 36.43 11.20
C LEU A 201 5.87 37.39 10.46
N LYS A 202 5.78 38.69 10.72
CA LYS A 202 6.71 39.67 10.14
C LYS A 202 8.14 39.45 10.62
N LEU A 203 8.32 39.10 11.88
CA LEU A 203 9.63 38.76 12.42
C LEU A 203 10.21 37.53 11.69
N LEU A 204 9.40 36.48 11.53
CA LEU A 204 9.75 35.24 10.83
C LEU A 204 10.14 35.49 9.36
N GLU A 205 9.38 36.32 8.64
CA GLU A 205 9.67 36.72 7.26
C GLU A 205 10.96 37.57 7.14
N SER A 206 11.33 38.28 8.21
CA SER A 206 12.51 39.15 8.24
C SER A 206 13.79 38.45 8.71
N THR A 207 13.68 37.27 9.35
CA THR A 207 14.83 36.48 9.82
C THR A 207 15.53 35.76 8.67
N ASP A 208 16.84 35.99 8.54
CA ASP A 208 17.67 35.35 7.51
C ASP A 208 18.22 34.01 8.06
N PHE A 209 17.56 32.89 7.72
CA PHE A 209 17.92 31.54 8.19
C PHE A 209 19.11 30.90 7.46
N LYS A 210 19.94 31.70 6.76
CA LYS A 210 21.01 31.23 5.87
C LYS A 210 22.18 30.49 6.55
N ASN A 211 22.15 30.30 7.86
CA ASN A 211 23.25 29.69 8.62
C ASN A 211 22.93 28.31 9.23
N SER A 212 21.88 27.62 8.77
CA SER A 212 21.75 26.20 9.08
C SER A 212 22.67 25.43 8.13
N GLU A 213 23.95 25.29 8.48
CA GLU A 213 24.81 24.28 7.88
C GLU A 213 24.18 22.92 8.20
N PHE A 214 23.43 22.37 7.24
CA PHE A 214 23.01 20.99 7.27
C PHE A 214 24.30 20.18 7.08
N THR A 215 24.96 19.83 8.17
CA THR A 215 26.00 18.80 8.16
C THR A 215 25.28 17.48 7.91
N ALA A 216 24.95 17.22 6.64
CA ALA A 216 24.68 15.87 6.21
C ALA A 216 25.97 15.09 6.48
N ASN A 217 25.95 14.21 7.48
CA ASN A 217 27.03 13.26 7.69
C ASN A 217 27.14 12.45 6.39
N PRO A 218 28.23 12.58 5.60
CA PRO A 218 28.35 11.92 4.31
C PRO A 218 28.59 10.41 4.42
N GLU A 219 28.59 9.87 5.64
CA GLU A 219 28.93 8.47 5.96
C GLU A 219 27.73 7.53 6.06
N LEU A 220 26.56 7.92 5.56
CA LEU A 220 25.50 6.96 5.26
C LEU A 220 25.96 6.12 4.05
N ALA A 221 26.65 5.02 4.35
CA ALA A 221 27.09 4.04 3.38
C ALA A 221 25.90 3.59 2.53
N ALA A 222 25.91 3.98 1.25
CA ALA A 222 24.87 3.66 0.27
C ALA A 222 24.67 2.14 0.06
N ASP A 223 25.56 1.31 0.63
CA ASP A 223 25.54 -0.15 0.56
C ASP A 223 25.08 -0.84 1.87
N SER A 224 24.63 -0.09 2.87
CA SER A 224 24.12 -0.67 4.12
C SER A 224 22.67 -1.16 3.96
N ILE A 225 22.39 -2.35 4.48
CA ILE A 225 21.02 -2.91 4.52
C ILE A 225 20.16 -1.96 5.38
N PRO A 226 18.95 -1.56 4.92
CA PRO A 226 18.06 -0.71 5.70
C PRO A 226 17.75 -1.31 7.08
N ASP A 227 17.64 -0.46 8.10
CA ASP A 227 17.37 -0.91 9.48
C ASP A 227 16.03 -1.66 9.59
N GLU A 228 15.04 -1.27 8.79
CA GLU A 228 13.74 -1.93 8.72
C GLU A 228 13.85 -3.37 8.21
N GLN A 229 14.74 -3.62 7.25
CA GLN A 229 15.01 -4.95 6.72
C GLN A 229 15.69 -5.84 7.77
N LEU A 230 16.71 -5.33 8.47
CA LEU A 230 17.40 -6.06 9.54
C LEU A 230 16.45 -6.39 10.71
N ARG A 231 15.57 -5.44 11.05
CA ARG A 231 14.53 -5.65 12.05
C ARG A 231 13.58 -6.75 11.60
N TYR A 232 13.12 -6.72 10.36
CA TYR A 232 12.21 -7.73 9.82
C TYR A 232 12.81 -9.14 9.87
N GLU A 233 14.05 -9.32 9.41
CA GLU A 233 14.76 -10.61 9.44
C GLU A 233 14.86 -11.19 10.87
N THR A 234 15.06 -10.32 11.86
CA THR A 234 15.08 -10.71 13.28
C THR A 234 13.71 -11.15 13.79
N LEU A 235 12.64 -10.50 13.32
CA LEU A 235 11.26 -10.82 13.71
C LEU A 235 10.77 -12.10 13.04
N GLN A 236 11.15 -12.32 11.79
CA GLN A 236 10.79 -13.49 10.99
C GLN A 236 11.22 -14.79 11.67
N GLN A 237 12.38 -14.82 12.33
CA GLN A 237 12.86 -15.98 13.09
C GLN A 237 12.05 -16.29 14.36
N LYS A 238 11.23 -15.34 14.84
CA LYS A 238 10.56 -15.41 16.15
C LYS A 238 9.05 -15.61 16.05
N SER A 239 8.47 -15.58 14.85
CA SER A 239 7.02 -15.48 14.67
C SER A 239 6.54 -16.19 13.42
N HIS A 240 5.27 -16.57 13.42
CA HIS A 240 4.59 -17.11 12.25
C HIS A 240 4.15 -15.99 11.29
N PHE A 241 4.00 -16.31 10.00
CA PHE A 241 3.52 -15.42 8.93
C PHE A 241 2.35 -14.52 9.35
N TYR A 242 1.20 -15.09 9.77
CA TYR A 242 0.03 -14.30 10.17
C TYR A 242 0.29 -13.33 11.31
N SER A 243 1.12 -13.71 12.28
CA SER A 243 1.48 -12.81 13.39
C SER A 243 2.34 -11.64 12.92
N LEU A 244 3.29 -11.89 12.01
CA LEU A 244 4.11 -10.84 11.41
C LEU A 244 3.29 -9.89 10.55
N ARG A 245 2.37 -10.43 9.75
CA ARG A 245 1.44 -9.64 8.95
C ARG A 245 0.58 -8.75 9.85
N ASP A 246 -0.06 -9.34 10.86
CA ASP A 246 -0.98 -8.61 11.70
C ASP A 246 -0.25 -7.64 12.66
N GLN A 247 1.02 -7.87 12.96
CA GLN A 247 1.87 -6.88 13.64
C GLN A 247 1.91 -5.55 12.88
N LEU A 248 1.91 -5.56 11.54
CA LEU A 248 1.85 -4.34 10.73
C LEU A 248 0.51 -3.64 10.92
N ALA A 249 -0.60 -4.38 10.94
CA ALA A 249 -1.92 -3.83 11.22
C ALA A 249 -1.97 -3.17 12.61
N LEU A 250 -1.46 -3.84 13.65
CA LEU A 250 -1.38 -3.28 15.01
C LEU A 250 -0.47 -2.04 15.13
N MET A 251 0.48 -1.88 14.21
CA MET A 251 1.34 -0.69 14.17
C MET A 251 0.59 0.50 13.57
N ILE A 252 -0.23 0.26 12.55
CA ILE A 252 -0.96 1.29 11.81
C ILE A 252 -2.24 1.71 12.54
N GLU A 253 -2.91 0.77 13.20
CA GLU A 253 -4.20 0.96 13.88
C GLU A 253 -4.09 0.67 15.39
N PRO A 254 -3.91 1.70 16.23
CA PRO A 254 -3.81 1.54 17.68
C PRO A 254 -5.08 0.98 18.32
N GLU A 255 -6.27 1.29 17.78
CA GLU A 255 -7.55 0.80 18.32
C GLU A 255 -7.65 -0.72 18.19
N LEU A 256 -7.28 -1.28 17.04
CA LEU A 256 -7.21 -2.72 16.82
C LEU A 256 -6.28 -3.40 17.83
N ARG A 257 -5.18 -2.73 18.20
CA ARG A 257 -4.25 -3.25 19.22
C ARG A 257 -4.92 -3.35 20.58
N GLU A 258 -5.72 -2.37 21.00
CA GLU A 258 -6.42 -2.42 22.29
C GLU A 258 -7.41 -3.59 22.37
N ASP A 259 -8.11 -3.89 21.27
CA ASP A 259 -9.01 -5.03 21.16
C ASP A 259 -8.26 -6.36 21.33
N TRP A 260 -7.08 -6.47 20.70
CA TRP A 260 -6.25 -7.67 20.78
C TRP A 260 -5.65 -7.87 22.17
N GLU A 261 -5.18 -6.80 22.80
CA GLU A 261 -4.72 -6.83 24.19
C GLU A 261 -5.83 -7.29 25.13
N SER A 262 -7.06 -6.82 24.91
CA SER A 262 -8.24 -7.21 25.69
C SER A 262 -8.57 -8.70 25.51
N TYR A 263 -8.61 -9.19 24.27
CA TYR A 263 -8.83 -10.60 23.96
C TYR A 263 -7.75 -11.49 24.60
N VAL A 264 -6.47 -11.15 24.41
CA VAL A 264 -5.34 -11.89 24.98
C VAL A 264 -5.43 -11.93 26.50
N SER A 265 -5.77 -10.81 27.16
CA SER A 265 -5.91 -10.77 28.61
C SER A 265 -7.06 -11.66 29.11
N GLN A 266 -8.18 -11.70 28.38
CA GLN A 266 -9.33 -12.52 28.73
C GLN A 266 -9.00 -14.01 28.59
N GLN A 267 -8.40 -14.41 27.47
CA GLN A 267 -8.03 -15.80 27.21
C GLN A 267 -6.94 -16.29 28.17
N ALA A 268 -5.94 -15.44 28.43
CA ALA A 268 -4.91 -15.73 29.41
C ALA A 268 -5.48 -16.01 30.82
N ALA A 269 -6.46 -15.21 31.25
CA ALA A 269 -7.11 -15.40 32.54
C ALA A 269 -7.85 -16.74 32.62
N GLN A 270 -8.57 -17.13 31.55
CA GLN A 270 -9.28 -18.41 31.47
C GLN A 270 -8.32 -19.61 31.54
N SER A 271 -7.11 -19.45 30.99
CA SER A 271 -6.08 -20.50 30.98
C SER A 271 -5.12 -20.45 32.16
N GLY A 272 -5.37 -19.58 33.14
CA GLY A 272 -4.58 -19.49 34.37
C GLY A 272 -3.27 -18.70 34.27
N TYR A 273 -3.02 -17.98 33.17
CA TYR A 273 -1.84 -17.12 33.00
C TYR A 273 -2.02 -15.78 33.73
N LYS A 274 -1.57 -15.72 34.99
CA LYS A 274 -1.75 -14.54 35.87
C LYS A 274 -0.93 -13.30 35.49
N THR A 275 0.06 -13.44 34.60
CA THR A 275 0.98 -12.36 34.22
C THR A 275 0.56 -11.61 32.96
N LEU A 276 -0.30 -12.19 32.13
CA LEU A 276 -0.78 -11.58 30.89
C LEU A 276 -2.04 -10.74 31.17
N VAL A 277 -1.87 -9.71 31.99
CA VAL A 277 -2.90 -8.73 32.33
C VAL A 277 -2.74 -7.48 31.45
N SER A 278 -3.82 -6.72 31.24
CA SER A 278 -3.85 -5.54 30.36
C SER A 278 -2.66 -4.58 30.58
N SER A 279 -2.29 -4.29 31.83
CA SER A 279 -1.16 -3.39 32.13
C SER A 279 0.19 -3.87 31.59
N ASN A 280 0.40 -5.19 31.54
CA ASN A 280 1.63 -5.76 31.00
C ASN A 280 1.58 -5.86 29.48
N LEU A 281 0.39 -6.09 28.91
CA LEU A 281 0.18 -6.16 27.45
C LEU A 281 0.33 -4.78 26.78
N GLN A 282 -0.12 -3.72 27.44
CA GLN A 282 0.10 -2.33 26.98
C GLN A 282 1.59 -1.98 26.86
N GLN A 283 2.44 -2.55 27.70
CA GLN A 283 3.90 -2.37 27.64
C GLN A 283 4.58 -3.33 26.68
N ALA A 284 3.87 -4.35 26.21
CA ALA A 284 4.40 -5.34 25.30
C ALA A 284 4.57 -4.75 23.89
N SER A 285 5.43 -5.39 23.11
CA SER A 285 5.60 -5.03 21.70
C SER A 285 4.41 -5.54 20.86
N ASN A 286 4.13 -4.90 19.72
CA ASN A 286 3.12 -5.37 18.77
C ASN A 286 3.36 -6.85 18.37
N LEU A 287 4.63 -7.26 18.22
CA LEU A 287 5.01 -8.65 17.97
C LEU A 287 4.52 -9.59 19.07
N THR A 288 4.70 -9.19 20.33
CA THR A 288 4.28 -10.00 21.49
C THR A 288 2.77 -10.14 21.53
N VAL A 289 2.03 -9.05 21.33
CA VAL A 289 0.56 -9.07 21.31
C VAL A 289 0.06 -9.93 20.16
N ALA A 290 0.60 -9.77 18.95
CA ALA A 290 0.21 -10.56 17.79
C ALA A 290 0.52 -12.06 17.96
N ASN A 291 1.70 -12.40 18.48
CA ASN A 291 2.05 -13.80 18.74
C ASN A 291 1.13 -14.43 19.79
N LEU A 292 0.81 -13.71 20.87
CA LEU A 292 -0.09 -14.20 21.90
C LEU A 292 -1.52 -14.35 21.38
N TYR A 293 -1.98 -13.40 20.56
CA TYR A 293 -3.29 -13.47 19.91
C TYR A 293 -3.43 -14.75 19.08
N TRP A 294 -2.47 -15.00 18.19
CA TRP A 294 -2.49 -16.21 17.35
C TRP A 294 -2.30 -17.50 18.15
N TYR A 295 -1.51 -17.49 19.23
CA TYR A 295 -1.40 -18.62 20.14
C TYR A 295 -2.76 -19.00 20.75
N PHE A 296 -3.50 -18.02 21.28
CA PHE A 296 -4.83 -18.26 21.86
C PHE A 296 -5.86 -18.62 20.81
N LYS A 297 -5.86 -17.94 19.65
CA LYS A 297 -6.80 -18.21 18.57
C LYS A 297 -6.71 -19.64 18.03
N VAL A 298 -5.50 -20.12 17.73
CA VAL A 298 -5.28 -21.49 17.24
C VAL A 298 -5.71 -22.52 18.28
N ARG A 299 -5.45 -22.26 19.57
CA ARG A 299 -5.92 -23.13 20.64
C ARG A 299 -7.45 -23.17 20.70
N ASP A 300 -8.10 -22.02 20.73
CA ASP A 300 -9.56 -21.92 20.82
C ASP A 300 -10.26 -22.57 19.60
N GLU A 301 -9.65 -22.50 18.41
CA GLU A 301 -10.13 -23.19 17.20
C GLU A 301 -9.99 -24.72 17.33
N SER A 302 -8.84 -25.21 17.82
CA SER A 302 -8.62 -26.64 18.03
C SER A 302 -9.53 -27.25 19.11
N GLU A 303 -9.88 -26.48 20.14
CA GLU A 303 -10.82 -26.92 21.18
C GLU A 303 -12.24 -27.08 20.61
N LYS A 304 -12.70 -26.14 19.76
CA LYS A 304 -14.02 -26.23 19.10
C LYS A 304 -14.14 -27.40 18.13
N GLU A 305 -13.12 -27.67 17.31
CA GLU A 305 -13.12 -28.83 16.40
C GLU A 305 -13.26 -30.15 17.17
N SER A 306 -12.63 -30.25 18.34
CA SER A 306 -12.74 -31.44 19.19
C SER A 306 -14.11 -31.61 19.85
N GLU A 307 -14.79 -30.52 20.16
CA GLU A 307 -16.15 -30.54 20.72
C GLU A 307 -17.18 -30.93 19.65
N ASP A 308 -17.10 -30.36 18.43
CA ASP A 308 -18.00 -30.66 17.32
C ASP A 308 -17.86 -32.12 16.80
N GLU A 309 -16.65 -32.68 16.78
CA GLU A 309 -16.44 -34.11 16.46
C GLU A 309 -17.03 -35.04 17.54
N SER A 310 -17.05 -34.59 18.81
CA SER A 310 -17.59 -35.37 19.93
C SER A 310 -19.12 -35.38 19.97
N ASP A 311 -19.76 -34.29 19.53
CA ASP A 311 -21.22 -34.16 19.45
C ASP A 311 -21.81 -34.77 18.16
N GLY A 312 -21.03 -34.89 17.08
CA GLY A 312 -21.44 -35.57 15.84
C GLY A 312 -21.43 -37.11 15.89
N LEU A 313 -20.95 -37.71 16.99
CA LEU A 313 -20.85 -39.17 17.20
C LEU A 313 -21.88 -39.72 18.20
N GLN A 314 -22.86 -38.91 18.65
CA GLN A 314 -23.99 -39.34 19.49
C GLN A 314 -25.26 -39.63 18.67
#